data_AF-A0A3D3PFZ6-F1
#
_entry.id   AF-A0A3D3PFZ6-F1
#
_cell.length_a   1.000
_cell.length_b   1.000
_cell.length_c   1.000
_cell.angle_alpha   90.00
_cell.angle_beta   90.00
_cell.angle_gamma   90.00
#
_symmetry.space_group_name_H-M   'P 1'
#
loop_
_entity.id
_entity.type
_entity.pdbx_description
1 polymer ?
#
loop_
_entity_poly.entity_id
_entity_poly.type
_entity_poly.pdbx_seq_one_letter_code
_entity_poly.pdbx_strand_id
1 'polypeptide(L)'
;MKTKNKYLVAVALMMAVIVMGLSNCTKHDQVLDFSTPPAELNTSILHSVKGTATILPIGGAAWDGTIEAVWTNAPKLTVNAVVPDLGNGTFTGFVGNSTDITMRSLYDATNIYYLVEFGTSQKNLKSAQWYFNPTTLLWAQEAGAPALNADNTTFRPPFAQDQLVMMFNISTPAFLTLSCYASCHVNSSYGNPITPLGGVMHTNGPNEILDVWRARMLQPANINQANDCFIDDGASVGTGNSGAINVNQVHGDWQINNGSSSSVPAQFQTTQAADGGFTNKQSLKITGTTTSENVPIWVIPSGSYTNSAILLKDTLSGGAAVKVKAVAANGVLTLANGATIDPNVGTAYKQVGTGDGPKCI
;
A
#
# COMPACT_ATOMS: atom_id res chain seq x y z
N MET A 1 -52.78 20.90 39.48
CA MET A 1 -52.72 19.95 38.35
C MET A 1 -51.71 20.30 37.24
N LYS A 2 -50.90 21.38 37.34
CA LYS A 2 -49.98 21.81 36.25
C LYS A 2 -48.51 21.34 36.38
N THR A 3 -48.11 20.75 37.50
CA THR A 3 -46.71 20.35 37.76
C THR A 3 -46.39 18.89 37.44
N LYS A 4 -47.38 17.98 37.45
CA LYS A 4 -47.17 16.55 37.14
C LYS A 4 -46.90 16.29 35.65
N ASN A 5 -47.32 17.19 34.75
CA ASN A 5 -47.17 17.01 33.30
C ASN A 5 -45.72 17.28 32.81
N LYS A 6 -44.95 18.11 33.51
CA LYS A 6 -43.56 18.43 33.12
C LYS A 6 -42.61 17.24 33.35
N TYR A 7 -42.84 16.49 34.42
CA TYR A 7 -42.04 15.29 34.73
C TYR A 7 -42.34 14.13 33.78
N LEU A 8 -43.60 13.97 33.34
CA LEU A 8 -43.99 12.97 32.34
C LEU A 8 -43.29 13.20 31.00
N VAL A 9 -43.20 14.45 30.54
CA VAL A 9 -42.51 14.80 29.29
C VAL A 9 -40.99 14.60 29.40
N ALA A 10 -40.39 14.97 30.54
CA ALA A 10 -38.95 14.75 30.77
C ALA A 10 -38.58 13.26 30.84
N VAL A 11 -39.42 12.44 31.48
CA VAL A 11 -39.22 10.97 31.54
C VAL A 11 -39.40 10.34 30.16
N ALA A 12 -40.38 10.78 29.37
CA ALA A 12 -40.59 10.29 28.01
C ALA A 12 -39.42 10.65 27.08
N LEU A 13 -38.87 11.86 27.17
CA LEU A 13 -37.69 12.28 26.42
C LEU A 13 -36.43 11.51 26.84
N MET A 14 -36.24 11.29 28.14
CA MET A 14 -35.09 10.53 28.65
C MET A 14 -35.16 9.05 28.24
N MET A 15 -36.35 8.44 28.27
CA MET A 15 -36.58 7.08 27.75
C MET A 15 -36.36 7.00 26.24
N ALA A 16 -36.81 8.01 25.48
CA ALA A 16 -36.56 8.06 24.04
C ALA A 16 -35.06 8.18 23.72
N VAL A 17 -34.30 8.99 24.48
CA VAL A 17 -32.84 9.11 24.33
C VAL A 17 -32.12 7.81 24.72
N ILE A 18 -32.58 7.11 25.76
CA ILE A 18 -32.01 5.80 26.15
C ILE A 18 -32.30 4.75 25.07
N VAL A 19 -33.53 4.67 24.56
CA VAL A 19 -33.92 3.71 23.52
C VAL A 19 -33.17 3.99 22.21
N MET A 20 -33.03 5.26 21.83
CA MET A 20 -32.26 5.66 20.63
C MET A 20 -30.74 5.48 20.84
N GLY A 21 -30.24 5.64 22.06
CA GLY A 21 -28.83 5.41 22.41
C GLY A 21 -28.43 3.93 22.41
N LEU A 22 -29.36 3.04 22.80
CA LEU A 22 -29.15 1.59 22.80
C LEU A 22 -29.32 0.95 21.41
N SER A 23 -30.03 1.61 20.48
CA SER A 23 -30.21 1.13 19.10
C SER A 23 -29.01 1.38 18.16
N ASN A 24 -27.98 2.10 18.60
CA ASN A 24 -26.79 2.37 17.77
C ASN A 24 -25.72 1.27 17.83
N CYS A 25 -25.91 0.20 18.61
CA CYS A 25 -25.08 -1.00 18.60
C CYS A 25 -25.95 -2.26 18.51
N THR A 26 -26.62 -2.49 17.37
CA THR A 26 -27.45 -3.70 17.15
C THR A 26 -26.68 -4.94 16.71
N LYS A 27 -25.37 -4.84 16.49
CA LYS A 27 -24.52 -6.01 16.28
C LYS A 27 -23.81 -6.36 17.59
N HIS A 28 -24.45 -7.19 18.40
CA HIS A 28 -23.78 -7.85 19.52
C HIS A 28 -22.61 -8.69 18.98
N ASP A 29 -21.53 -8.82 19.76
CA ASP A 29 -20.46 -9.78 19.52
C ASP A 29 -21.08 -11.17 19.35
N GLN A 30 -21.25 -11.62 18.11
CA GLN A 30 -21.70 -12.97 17.84
C GLN A 30 -20.51 -13.89 18.06
N VAL A 31 -20.43 -14.47 19.26
CA VAL A 31 -19.54 -15.60 19.50
C VAL A 31 -20.13 -16.80 18.75
N LEU A 32 -19.50 -17.15 17.63
CA LEU A 32 -19.89 -18.30 16.83
C LEU A 32 -19.29 -19.56 17.46
N ASP A 33 -20.13 -20.52 17.85
CA ASP A 33 -19.70 -21.83 18.34
C ASP A 33 -19.40 -22.75 17.14
N PHE A 34 -18.14 -22.77 16.72
CA PHE A 34 -17.64 -23.72 15.73
C PHE A 34 -17.08 -24.95 16.44
N SER A 35 -17.97 -25.87 16.87
CA SER A 35 -17.59 -27.08 17.63
C SER A 35 -16.69 -28.07 16.85
N THR A 36 -16.41 -27.80 15.58
CA THR A 36 -15.51 -28.55 14.67
C THR A 36 -14.95 -27.56 13.64
N PRO A 37 -13.68 -27.67 13.17
CA PRO A 37 -13.16 -26.75 12.15
C PRO A 37 -14.14 -26.73 10.97
N PRO A 38 -14.71 -25.58 10.60
CA PRO A 38 -15.72 -25.55 9.56
C PRO A 38 -15.10 -25.96 8.22
N ALA A 39 -15.90 -26.58 7.36
CA ALA A 39 -15.54 -26.91 5.98
C ALA A 39 -14.90 -25.69 5.27
N GLU A 40 -14.11 -25.91 4.22
CA GLU A 40 -13.71 -24.80 3.34
C GLU A 40 -14.96 -24.04 2.88
N LEU A 41 -15.01 -22.75 3.20
CA LEU A 41 -16.16 -21.91 2.95
C LEU A 41 -15.93 -21.16 1.63
N ASN A 42 -16.66 -21.55 0.58
CA ASN A 42 -16.83 -20.70 -0.60
C ASN A 42 -17.92 -19.65 -0.30
N THR A 43 -17.59 -18.71 0.59
CA THR A 43 -18.52 -17.67 1.06
C THR A 43 -17.86 -16.29 0.95
N SER A 44 -18.55 -15.21 1.32
CA SER A 44 -17.99 -13.86 1.43
C SER A 44 -17.65 -13.47 2.87
N ILE A 45 -17.65 -14.43 3.81
CA ILE A 45 -17.50 -14.19 5.24
C ILE A 45 -16.23 -14.87 5.76
N LEU A 46 -15.34 -14.08 6.35
CA LEU A 46 -14.20 -14.57 7.10
C LEU A 46 -14.58 -14.71 8.58
N HIS A 47 -14.41 -15.91 9.13
CA HIS A 47 -14.62 -16.16 10.56
C HIS A 47 -13.29 -16.18 11.29
N SER A 48 -13.20 -15.40 12.37
CA SER A 48 -12.08 -15.44 13.30
C SER A 48 -12.39 -16.38 14.46
N VAL A 49 -11.46 -17.27 14.78
CA VAL A 49 -11.62 -18.25 15.89
C VAL A 49 -10.53 -18.07 16.93
N LYS A 50 -10.78 -18.49 18.17
CA LYS A 50 -9.80 -18.33 19.24
C LYS A 50 -8.54 -19.15 18.94
N GLY A 51 -7.37 -18.51 18.98
CA GLY A 51 -6.08 -19.13 18.76
C GLY A 51 -4.97 -18.07 18.72
N THR A 52 -3.75 -18.50 19.05
CA THR A 52 -2.57 -17.62 19.07
C THR A 52 -1.57 -18.15 18.06
N ALA A 53 -1.27 -17.34 17.04
CA ALA A 53 -0.17 -17.58 16.12
C ALA A 53 1.10 -16.85 16.60
N THR A 54 2.25 -17.29 16.12
CA THR A 54 3.53 -16.69 16.51
C THR A 54 3.70 -15.32 15.86
N ILE A 55 4.00 -14.29 16.67
CA ILE A 55 4.37 -12.96 16.18
C ILE A 55 5.88 -12.88 16.10
N LEU A 56 6.42 -12.60 14.92
CA LEU A 56 7.84 -12.34 14.75
C LEU A 56 8.15 -10.88 15.09
N PRO A 57 9.25 -10.59 15.81
CA PRO A 57 9.61 -9.22 16.13
C PRO A 57 10.02 -8.45 14.87
N ILE A 58 9.73 -7.15 14.87
CA ILE A 58 10.15 -6.22 13.83
C ILE A 58 11.68 -6.26 13.69
N GLY A 59 12.18 -6.44 12.48
CA GLY A 59 13.61 -6.56 12.20
C GLY A 59 14.28 -7.84 12.73
N GLY A 60 13.49 -8.79 13.24
CA GLY A 60 13.95 -10.12 13.62
C GLY A 60 14.23 -11.03 12.41
N ALA A 61 14.26 -12.34 12.66
CA ALA A 61 14.28 -13.31 11.57
C ALA A 61 13.05 -13.11 10.67
N ALA A 62 13.28 -13.05 9.36
CA ALA A 62 12.19 -12.92 8.40
C ALA A 62 11.25 -14.12 8.50
N TRP A 63 9.95 -13.88 8.27
CA TRP A 63 8.97 -14.94 8.18
C TRP A 63 9.36 -15.93 7.07
N ASP A 64 9.38 -17.22 7.42
CA ASP A 64 9.83 -18.30 6.54
C ASP A 64 8.69 -18.93 5.71
N GLY A 65 7.44 -18.50 5.96
CA GLY A 65 6.25 -19.02 5.31
C GLY A 65 5.76 -20.37 5.84
N THR A 66 6.36 -20.91 6.91
CA THR A 66 5.88 -22.15 7.53
C THR A 66 4.53 -21.90 8.19
N ILE A 67 3.50 -22.62 7.75
CA ILE A 67 2.15 -22.51 8.32
C ILE A 67 2.09 -23.31 9.63
N GLU A 68 1.88 -22.60 10.74
CA GLU A 68 1.73 -23.20 12.07
C GLU A 68 0.48 -24.10 12.18
N ALA A 69 0.56 -25.15 12.99
CA ALA A 69 -0.55 -26.09 13.19
C ALA A 69 -1.82 -25.42 13.75
N VAL A 70 -1.71 -24.31 14.49
CA VAL A 70 -2.88 -23.59 15.04
C VAL A 70 -3.86 -23.13 13.94
N TRP A 71 -3.37 -22.89 12.72
CA TRP A 71 -4.18 -22.47 11.59
C TRP A 71 -5.14 -23.54 11.09
N THR A 72 -4.94 -24.83 11.43
CA THR A 72 -5.89 -25.89 11.07
C THR A 72 -7.21 -25.78 11.83
N ASN A 73 -7.25 -24.99 12.91
CA ASN A 73 -8.45 -24.75 13.70
C ASN A 73 -9.38 -23.70 13.07
N ALA A 74 -8.86 -22.89 12.14
CA ALA A 74 -9.62 -21.82 11.51
C ALA A 74 -10.23 -22.27 10.16
N PRO A 75 -11.50 -21.92 9.90
CA PRO A 75 -12.10 -22.14 8.58
C PRO A 75 -11.33 -21.37 7.52
N LYS A 76 -11.12 -22.00 6.36
CA LYS A 76 -10.50 -21.36 5.21
C LYS A 76 -11.58 -20.72 4.36
N LEU A 77 -11.47 -19.41 4.17
CA LEU A 77 -12.17 -18.64 3.15
C LEU A 77 -11.37 -18.71 1.86
N THR A 78 -12.02 -19.00 0.73
CA THR A 78 -11.41 -18.91 -0.60
C THR A 78 -12.12 -17.83 -1.41
N VAL A 79 -11.35 -16.90 -1.98
CA VAL A 79 -11.83 -15.79 -2.81
C VAL A 79 -11.17 -15.88 -4.17
N ASN A 80 -11.98 -15.98 -5.22
CA ASN A 80 -11.52 -15.78 -6.59
C ASN A 80 -11.60 -14.29 -6.93
N ALA A 81 -10.46 -13.62 -7.00
CA ALA A 81 -10.38 -12.21 -7.37
C ALA A 81 -10.11 -12.08 -8.87
N VAL A 82 -10.89 -11.24 -9.56
CA VAL A 82 -10.73 -10.95 -10.99
C VAL A 82 -10.68 -9.44 -11.17
N VAL A 83 -9.72 -8.95 -11.94
CA VAL A 83 -9.66 -7.54 -12.33
C VAL A 83 -10.77 -7.26 -13.35
N PRO A 84 -11.75 -6.39 -13.04
CA PRO A 84 -12.85 -6.13 -13.95
C PRO A 84 -12.43 -5.19 -15.09
N ASP A 85 -13.23 -5.17 -16.16
CA ASP A 85 -13.23 -4.07 -17.11
C ASP A 85 -14.27 -3.02 -16.68
N LEU A 86 -13.80 -1.83 -16.34
CA LEU A 86 -14.68 -0.69 -15.99
C LEU A 86 -15.14 0.11 -17.23
N GLY A 87 -14.69 -0.26 -18.44
CA GLY A 87 -15.02 0.42 -19.70
C GLY A 87 -14.35 1.79 -19.89
N ASN A 88 -13.43 2.17 -18.99
CA ASN A 88 -12.77 3.48 -18.98
C ASN A 88 -11.24 3.41 -19.02
N GLY A 89 -10.67 2.22 -19.25
CA GLY A 89 -9.24 2.01 -19.40
C GLY A 89 -8.40 2.03 -18.12
N THR A 90 -9.02 2.10 -16.93
CA THR A 90 -8.29 2.16 -15.64
C THR A 90 -7.39 0.97 -15.39
N PHE A 91 -7.89 -0.22 -15.71
CA PHE A 91 -7.17 -1.48 -15.55
C PHE A 91 -6.58 -1.97 -16.87
N THR A 92 -6.32 -1.07 -17.82
CA THR A 92 -5.69 -1.44 -19.10
C THR A 92 -4.41 -2.23 -18.85
N GLY A 93 -4.29 -3.39 -19.51
CA GLY A 93 -3.17 -4.32 -19.31
C GLY A 93 -3.34 -5.27 -18.12
N PHE A 94 -4.37 -5.11 -17.29
CA PHE A 94 -4.69 -5.99 -16.16
C PHE A 94 -6.07 -6.65 -16.24
N VAL A 95 -7.01 -6.13 -17.04
CA VAL A 95 -8.37 -6.68 -17.18
C VAL A 95 -8.35 -8.19 -17.39
N GLY A 96 -9.13 -8.92 -16.60
CA GLY A 96 -9.25 -10.37 -16.67
C GLY A 96 -8.16 -11.15 -15.92
N ASN A 97 -7.08 -10.49 -15.46
CA ASN A 97 -6.15 -11.12 -14.54
C ASN A 97 -6.91 -11.58 -13.29
N SER A 98 -6.60 -12.77 -12.82
CA SER A 98 -7.26 -13.36 -11.66
C SER A 98 -6.26 -14.09 -10.76
N THR A 99 -6.61 -14.19 -9.49
CA THR A 99 -5.87 -14.98 -8.51
C THR A 99 -6.84 -15.55 -7.49
N ASP A 100 -6.56 -16.78 -7.05
CA ASP A 100 -7.24 -17.36 -5.90
C ASP A 100 -6.47 -16.95 -4.63
N ILE A 101 -7.21 -16.39 -3.68
CA ILE A 101 -6.72 -15.98 -2.38
C ILE A 101 -7.40 -16.85 -1.34
N THR A 102 -6.62 -17.45 -0.43
CA THR A 102 -7.16 -18.10 0.76
C THR A 102 -6.88 -17.27 1.99
N MET A 103 -7.86 -17.18 2.88
CA MET A 103 -7.75 -16.45 4.14
C MET A 103 -8.22 -17.30 5.32
N ARG A 104 -7.52 -17.20 6.43
CA ARG A 104 -7.93 -17.70 7.75
C ARG A 104 -7.72 -16.60 8.77
N SER A 105 -8.51 -16.59 9.84
CA SER A 105 -8.34 -15.65 10.94
C SER A 105 -8.37 -16.34 12.29
N LEU A 106 -7.47 -15.90 13.18
CA LEU A 106 -7.45 -16.26 14.58
C LEU A 106 -7.55 -14.99 15.43
N TYR A 107 -7.92 -15.11 16.70
CA TYR A 107 -7.80 -14.04 17.66
C TYR A 107 -7.45 -14.55 19.06
N ASP A 108 -6.80 -13.70 19.85
CA ASP A 108 -6.64 -13.90 21.29
C ASP A 108 -7.08 -12.66 22.07
N ALA A 109 -6.61 -12.52 23.32
CA ALA A 109 -7.01 -11.39 24.18
C ALA A 109 -6.46 -10.04 23.71
N THR A 110 -5.44 -10.04 22.85
CA THR A 110 -4.66 -8.86 22.50
C THR A 110 -4.49 -8.65 21.00
N ASN A 111 -4.62 -9.70 20.20
CA ASN A 111 -4.34 -9.66 18.76
C ASN A 111 -5.45 -10.31 17.95
N ILE A 112 -5.58 -9.82 16.72
CA ILE A 112 -6.20 -10.54 15.62
C ILE A 112 -5.09 -10.96 14.65
N TYR A 113 -5.20 -12.18 14.14
CA TYR A 113 -4.25 -12.78 13.22
C TYR A 113 -4.93 -13.08 11.89
N TYR A 114 -4.20 -12.89 10.80
CA TYR A 114 -4.61 -13.26 9.45
C TYR A 114 -3.53 -14.10 8.79
N LEU A 115 -3.92 -15.27 8.26
CA LEU A 115 -3.12 -16.04 7.33
C LEU A 115 -3.72 -15.83 5.95
N VAL A 116 -2.93 -15.29 5.03
CA VAL A 116 -3.35 -15.02 3.66
C VAL A 116 -2.38 -15.71 2.72
N GLU A 117 -2.90 -16.53 1.82
CA GLU A 117 -2.12 -17.25 0.82
C GLU A 117 -2.66 -16.89 -0.56
N PHE A 118 -1.77 -16.58 -1.50
CA PHE A 118 -2.14 -16.27 -2.87
C PHE A 118 -1.01 -16.66 -3.83
N GLY A 119 -1.39 -17.04 -5.04
CA GLY A 119 -0.43 -17.27 -6.12
C GLY A 119 0.00 -15.95 -6.77
N THR A 120 1.23 -15.93 -7.30
CA THR A 120 1.69 -14.87 -8.21
C THR A 120 2.12 -15.47 -9.54
N SER A 121 1.74 -14.82 -10.64
CA SER A 121 2.13 -15.21 -12.00
C SER A 121 3.56 -14.79 -12.32
N GLN A 122 4.12 -13.82 -11.59
CA GLN A 122 5.44 -13.25 -11.81
C GLN A 122 6.28 -13.32 -10.53
N LYS A 123 7.05 -14.40 -10.40
CA LYS A 123 7.99 -14.58 -9.28
C LYS A 123 9.23 -13.72 -9.49
N ASN A 124 9.82 -13.21 -8.40
CA ASN A 124 11.09 -12.49 -8.40
C ASN A 124 11.10 -11.23 -9.28
N LEU A 125 9.95 -10.54 -9.34
CA LEU A 125 9.82 -9.35 -10.16
C LEU A 125 10.58 -8.17 -9.53
N LYS A 126 11.22 -7.38 -10.39
CA LYS A 126 11.98 -6.20 -9.99
C LYS A 126 11.03 -5.03 -9.74
N SER A 127 11.01 -4.50 -8.52
CA SER A 127 10.10 -3.40 -8.17
C SER A 127 10.76 -2.05 -8.42
N ALA A 128 10.14 -1.20 -9.26
CA ALA A 128 10.56 0.16 -9.58
C ALA A 128 12.05 0.30 -9.97
N GLN A 129 12.53 -0.65 -10.78
CA GLN A 129 13.93 -0.71 -11.25
C GLN A 129 14.30 0.57 -12.00
N TRP A 130 15.47 1.12 -11.69
CA TRP A 130 16.06 2.25 -12.39
C TRP A 130 16.90 1.79 -13.58
N TYR A 131 16.74 2.48 -14.70
CA TYR A 131 17.58 2.33 -15.88
C TYR A 131 17.95 3.69 -16.44
N PHE A 132 19.03 3.74 -17.21
CA PHE A 132 19.38 4.90 -18.01
C PHE A 132 18.74 4.79 -19.39
N ASN A 133 17.94 5.78 -19.74
CA ASN A 133 17.27 5.84 -21.03
C ASN A 133 18.22 6.44 -22.08
N PRO A 134 18.68 5.67 -23.08
CA PRO A 134 19.65 6.15 -24.06
C PRO A 134 19.08 7.20 -25.03
N THR A 135 17.76 7.36 -25.10
CA THR A 135 17.08 8.33 -25.96
C THR A 135 16.95 9.68 -25.27
N THR A 136 16.49 9.69 -24.01
CA THR A 136 16.33 10.94 -23.26
C THR A 136 17.62 11.40 -22.58
N LEU A 137 18.61 10.50 -22.47
CA LEU A 137 19.86 10.70 -21.71
C LEU A 137 19.62 11.00 -20.23
N LEU A 138 18.54 10.45 -19.66
CA LEU A 138 18.16 10.58 -18.26
C LEU A 138 17.92 9.20 -17.63
N TRP A 139 18.10 9.13 -16.32
CA TRP A 139 17.63 8.02 -15.50
C TRP A 139 16.11 8.01 -15.43
N ALA A 140 15.53 6.81 -15.45
CA ALA A 140 14.12 6.57 -15.34
C ALA A 140 13.85 5.36 -14.45
N GLN A 141 12.69 5.33 -13.79
CA GLN A 141 12.19 4.14 -13.14
C GLN A 141 11.21 3.42 -14.05
N GLU A 142 11.28 2.11 -14.06
CA GLU A 142 10.27 1.26 -14.66
C GLU A 142 8.89 1.49 -14.05
N ALA A 143 7.86 1.35 -14.87
CA ALA A 143 6.48 1.67 -14.50
C ALA A 143 5.89 0.56 -13.60
N GLY A 144 5.15 0.97 -12.57
CA GLY A 144 4.40 0.03 -11.73
C GLY A 144 3.12 -0.53 -12.36
N ALA A 145 2.72 -0.01 -13.53
CA ALA A 145 1.63 -0.50 -14.35
C ALA A 145 2.16 -1.01 -15.70
N PRO A 146 1.46 -1.93 -16.38
CA PRO A 146 1.81 -2.40 -17.71
C PRO A 146 1.92 -1.20 -18.65
N ALA A 147 3.04 -1.11 -19.37
CA ALA A 147 3.26 -0.07 -20.36
C ALA A 147 3.13 -0.67 -21.75
N LEU A 148 2.43 0.01 -22.66
CA LEU A 148 2.31 -0.47 -24.04
C LEU A 148 3.70 -0.43 -24.71
N ASN A 149 4.09 -1.52 -25.36
CA ASN A 149 5.32 -1.57 -26.13
C ASN A 149 5.16 -0.75 -27.43
N ALA A 150 6.29 -0.46 -28.09
CA ALA A 150 6.30 0.30 -29.35
C ALA A 150 5.51 -0.36 -30.49
N ASP A 151 5.16 -1.65 -30.37
CA ASP A 151 4.31 -2.38 -31.31
C ASP A 151 2.81 -2.10 -31.13
N ASN A 152 2.42 -1.31 -30.13
CA ASN A 152 1.04 -0.96 -29.76
C ASN A 152 0.09 -2.14 -29.51
N THR A 153 0.62 -3.36 -29.36
CA THR A 153 -0.19 -4.59 -29.24
C THR A 153 0.22 -5.46 -28.06
N THR A 154 1.46 -5.32 -27.58
CA THR A 154 1.95 -6.03 -26.40
C THR A 154 2.25 -5.05 -25.25
N PHE A 155 2.25 -5.57 -24.02
CA PHE A 155 2.58 -4.80 -22.83
C PHE A 155 3.92 -5.24 -22.24
N ARG A 156 4.74 -4.28 -21.85
CA ARG A 156 5.82 -4.48 -20.88
C ARG A 156 5.17 -4.76 -19.52
N PRO A 157 5.56 -5.84 -18.82
CA PRO A 157 4.96 -6.19 -17.54
C PRO A 157 5.22 -5.11 -16.48
N PRO A 158 4.36 -5.00 -15.45
CA PRO A 158 4.52 -4.01 -14.40
C PRO A 158 5.75 -4.31 -13.54
N PHE A 159 6.57 -3.30 -13.26
CA PHE A 159 7.69 -3.40 -12.33
C PHE A 159 7.23 -3.10 -10.89
N ALA A 160 6.27 -3.88 -10.40
CA ALA A 160 5.67 -3.71 -9.07
C ALA A 160 5.76 -4.99 -8.24
N GLN A 161 6.26 -4.88 -7.01
CA GLN A 161 6.21 -5.97 -6.03
C GLN A 161 4.78 -6.45 -5.77
N ASP A 162 4.64 -7.71 -5.34
CA ASP A 162 3.38 -8.23 -4.80
C ASP A 162 2.92 -7.43 -3.58
N GLN A 163 1.62 -7.16 -3.50
CA GLN A 163 1.01 -6.40 -2.41
C GLN A 163 -0.33 -7.02 -2.02
N LEU A 164 -0.62 -6.99 -0.73
CA LEU A 164 -1.92 -7.30 -0.16
C LEU A 164 -2.43 -6.05 0.56
N VAL A 165 -3.69 -5.71 0.33
CA VAL A 165 -4.38 -4.62 1.02
C VAL A 165 -5.66 -5.17 1.63
N MET A 166 -5.85 -4.94 2.93
CA MET A 166 -7.11 -5.17 3.64
C MET A 166 -7.69 -3.82 4.02
N MET A 167 -8.98 -3.60 3.74
CA MET A 167 -9.67 -2.35 4.04
C MET A 167 -10.83 -2.64 5.00
N PHE A 168 -10.92 -1.86 6.06
CA PHE A 168 -11.97 -1.95 7.06
C PHE A 168 -12.83 -0.70 7.02
N ASN A 169 -14.15 -0.90 7.05
CA ASN A 169 -15.07 0.22 7.12
C ASN A 169 -15.13 0.78 8.53
N ILE A 170 -14.71 2.03 8.71
CA ILE A 170 -14.86 2.75 9.99
C ILE A 170 -16.15 3.58 9.96
N SER A 171 -16.31 4.43 8.95
CA SER A 171 -17.46 5.35 8.86
C SER A 171 -17.89 5.70 7.43
N THR A 172 -17.58 4.86 6.44
CA THR A 172 -17.87 5.10 5.01
C THR A 172 -19.10 4.30 4.57
N PRO A 173 -20.30 4.91 4.45
CA PRO A 173 -21.53 4.15 4.19
C PRO A 173 -21.50 3.40 2.85
N ALA A 174 -20.90 4.01 1.82
CA ALA A 174 -20.78 3.42 0.49
C ALA A 174 -19.95 2.11 0.49
N PHE A 175 -19.07 1.91 1.46
CA PHE A 175 -18.27 0.68 1.56
C PHE A 175 -19.13 -0.57 1.77
N LEU A 176 -20.29 -0.44 2.41
CA LEU A 176 -21.19 -1.57 2.66
C LEU A 176 -21.78 -2.16 1.38
N THR A 177 -21.87 -1.37 0.30
CA THR A 177 -22.44 -1.79 -0.99
C THR A 177 -21.39 -1.90 -2.09
N LEU A 178 -20.34 -1.07 -2.05
CA LEU A 178 -19.31 -0.99 -3.08
C LEU A 178 -17.97 -1.60 -2.67
N SER A 179 -17.78 -1.98 -1.39
CA SER A 179 -16.50 -2.44 -0.86
C SER A 179 -15.38 -1.44 -1.18
N CYS A 180 -14.19 -1.89 -1.58
CA CYS A 180 -13.05 -1.04 -1.94
C CYS A 180 -13.34 -0.05 -3.08
N TYR A 181 -14.37 -0.27 -3.91
CA TYR A 181 -14.77 0.70 -4.93
C TYR A 181 -15.38 1.96 -4.33
N ALA A 182 -15.83 1.94 -3.06
CA ALA A 182 -16.34 3.11 -2.37
C ALA A 182 -15.32 4.25 -2.26
N SER A 183 -14.03 3.91 -2.20
CA SER A 183 -12.93 4.88 -2.17
C SER A 183 -12.20 5.03 -3.50
N CYS A 184 -12.57 4.25 -4.53
CA CYS A 184 -11.88 4.23 -5.82
C CYS A 184 -12.50 5.29 -6.74
N HIS A 185 -11.96 6.51 -6.69
CA HIS A 185 -12.42 7.63 -7.49
C HIS A 185 -11.63 7.71 -8.79
N VAL A 186 -12.05 6.86 -9.71
CA VAL A 186 -11.57 6.84 -11.08
C VAL A 186 -12.44 7.73 -11.92
N ASN A 187 -11.83 8.67 -12.64
CA ASN A 187 -12.55 9.54 -13.57
C ASN A 187 -13.83 10.17 -12.96
N SER A 188 -13.85 10.40 -11.64
CA SER A 188 -14.98 10.98 -10.93
C SER A 188 -14.91 12.50 -11.00
N SER A 189 -16.03 13.15 -11.26
CA SER A 189 -16.21 14.60 -11.19
C SER A 189 -16.88 15.04 -9.89
N TYR A 190 -16.92 14.19 -8.85
CA TYR A 190 -17.60 14.49 -7.60
C TYR A 190 -17.14 15.84 -7.02
N GLY A 191 -18.02 16.86 -7.04
CA GLY A 191 -17.69 18.21 -6.58
C GLY A 191 -16.84 19.08 -7.54
N ASN A 192 -16.58 18.67 -8.79
CA ASN A 192 -15.75 19.41 -9.75
C ASN A 192 -16.29 19.33 -11.19
N PRO A 193 -16.17 20.37 -12.04
CA PRO A 193 -16.51 20.29 -13.45
C PRO A 193 -15.58 19.43 -14.34
N ILE A 194 -14.37 19.08 -13.88
CA ILE A 194 -13.37 18.35 -14.68
C ILE A 194 -13.05 17.01 -14.02
N THR A 195 -13.17 15.95 -14.81
CA THR A 195 -12.77 14.59 -14.46
C THR A 195 -11.25 14.40 -14.64
N PRO A 196 -10.47 14.13 -13.58
CA PRO A 196 -9.05 13.84 -13.70
C PRO A 196 -8.82 12.48 -14.35
N LEU A 197 -7.74 12.37 -15.15
CA LEU A 197 -7.30 11.10 -15.75
C LEU A 197 -6.61 10.25 -14.69
N GLY A 198 -7.09 9.01 -14.50
CA GLY A 198 -6.52 8.02 -13.60
C GLY A 198 -7.41 7.69 -12.40
N GLY A 199 -6.99 6.71 -11.59
CA GLY A 199 -7.65 6.34 -10.35
C GLY A 199 -6.94 6.97 -9.15
N VAL A 200 -7.69 7.71 -8.34
CA VAL A 200 -7.24 8.12 -7.01
C VAL A 200 -8.09 7.45 -5.93
N MET A 201 -7.51 7.32 -4.74
CA MET A 201 -8.16 6.74 -3.57
C MET A 201 -8.45 7.85 -2.55
N HIS A 202 -9.72 8.10 -2.25
CA HIS A 202 -10.20 9.01 -1.20
C HIS A 202 -11.62 8.62 -0.78
N THR A 203 -12.15 9.12 0.33
CA THR A 203 -13.59 8.97 0.66
C THR A 203 -14.41 10.12 0.08
N ASN A 204 -15.75 10.05 0.15
CA ASN A 204 -16.62 11.08 -0.46
C ASN A 204 -16.86 12.27 0.46
N GLY A 205 -16.46 12.21 1.73
CA GLY A 205 -16.73 13.30 2.66
C GLY A 205 -15.85 13.31 3.91
N PRO A 206 -15.81 14.46 4.61
CA PRO A 206 -14.84 14.75 5.66
C PRO A 206 -15.01 13.94 6.95
N ASN A 207 -16.08 13.16 7.07
CA ASN A 207 -16.34 12.29 8.22
C ASN A 207 -16.27 10.80 7.84
N GLU A 208 -15.97 10.48 6.59
CA GLU A 208 -15.84 9.11 6.08
C GLU A 208 -14.39 8.67 6.19
N ILE A 209 -14.16 7.56 6.89
CA ILE A 209 -12.84 6.98 7.12
C ILE A 209 -12.90 5.48 6.80
N LEU A 210 -11.85 5.02 6.11
CA LEU A 210 -11.52 3.61 5.97
C LEU A 210 -10.17 3.35 6.64
N ASP A 211 -10.07 2.28 7.40
CA ASP A 211 -8.81 1.77 7.90
C ASP A 211 -8.21 0.78 6.89
N VAL A 212 -6.89 0.78 6.72
CA VAL A 212 -6.21 0.09 5.61
C VAL A 212 -4.89 -0.50 6.05
N TRP A 213 -4.81 -1.83 6.05
CA TRP A 213 -3.56 -2.53 6.26
C TRP A 213 -2.96 -2.94 4.91
N ARG A 214 -1.71 -2.53 4.66
CA ARG A 214 -1.01 -2.77 3.40
C ARG A 214 0.30 -3.52 3.63
N ALA A 215 0.33 -4.78 3.22
CA ALA A 215 1.57 -5.55 3.17
C ALA A 215 2.15 -5.47 1.74
N ARG A 216 3.37 -4.94 1.59
CA ARG A 216 4.12 -5.08 0.33
C ARG A 216 5.28 -6.02 0.58
N MET A 217 5.39 -7.04 -0.26
CA MET A 217 6.18 -8.23 0.08
C MET A 217 7.69 -8.00 0.04
N LEU A 218 8.16 -7.02 -0.75
CA LEU A 218 9.55 -6.55 -0.67
C LEU A 218 9.73 -5.46 0.40
N GLN A 219 8.67 -4.77 0.83
CA GLN A 219 8.73 -3.64 1.77
C GLN A 219 7.40 -3.33 2.51
N PRO A 220 7.30 -3.34 3.85
CA PRO A 220 8.24 -3.78 4.87
C PRO A 220 7.97 -5.21 5.36
N ALA A 221 7.24 -6.04 4.61
CA ALA A 221 6.95 -7.43 5.03
C ALA A 221 8.21 -8.25 5.30
N ASN A 222 9.29 -7.95 4.57
CA ASN A 222 10.62 -8.52 4.76
C ASN A 222 11.29 -8.22 6.11
N ILE A 223 10.78 -7.26 6.89
CA ILE A 223 11.20 -6.96 8.26
C ILE A 223 10.08 -7.22 9.28
N ASN A 224 9.12 -8.09 8.92
CA ASN A 224 7.97 -8.47 9.74
C ASN A 224 7.03 -7.30 10.06
N GLN A 225 6.78 -6.42 9.08
CA GLN A 225 5.83 -5.31 9.20
C GLN A 225 4.86 -5.27 8.02
N ALA A 226 3.65 -4.79 8.28
CA ALA A 226 2.75 -4.28 7.26
C ALA A 226 2.49 -2.81 7.57
N ASN A 227 2.22 -2.02 6.53
CA ASN A 227 1.88 -0.63 6.71
C ASN A 227 0.47 -0.49 7.28
N ASP A 228 0.36 0.32 8.32
CA ASP A 228 -0.94 0.73 8.86
C ASP A 228 -1.30 2.10 8.28
N CYS A 229 -2.47 2.22 7.67
CA CYS A 229 -2.87 3.36 6.87
C CYS A 229 -4.36 3.61 7.04
N PHE A 230 -4.81 4.80 6.68
CA PHE A 230 -6.22 5.10 6.54
C PHE A 230 -6.48 5.90 5.25
N ILE A 231 -7.74 5.91 4.82
CA ILE A 231 -8.22 6.72 3.69
C ILE A 231 -9.35 7.61 4.17
N ASP A 232 -9.25 8.89 3.87
CA ASP A 232 -10.29 9.90 4.08
C ASP A 232 -10.44 10.81 2.85
N ASP A 233 -11.07 11.96 2.98
CA ASP A 233 -11.22 12.95 1.90
C ASP A 233 -10.06 13.96 1.86
N GLY A 234 -9.04 13.81 2.71
CA GLY A 234 -7.94 14.74 2.94
C GLY A 234 -8.16 15.74 4.08
N ALA A 235 -9.31 15.74 4.76
CA ALA A 235 -9.61 16.67 5.86
C ALA A 235 -8.77 16.40 7.12
N SER A 236 -8.50 15.12 7.45
CA SER A 236 -7.82 14.77 8.70
C SER A 236 -6.38 15.28 8.74
N VAL A 237 -5.68 15.28 7.62
CA VAL A 237 -4.27 15.69 7.55
C VAL A 237 -4.08 17.22 7.57
N GLY A 238 -5.16 18.00 7.49
CA GLY A 238 -5.09 19.47 7.59
C GLY A 238 -4.28 20.15 6.48
N THR A 239 -4.02 19.45 5.37
CA THR A 239 -3.21 19.95 4.25
C THR A 239 -3.98 20.88 3.30
N GLY A 240 -5.25 21.15 3.59
CA GLY A 240 -6.14 21.94 2.74
C GLY A 240 -6.68 21.18 1.52
N ASN A 241 -6.47 19.85 1.46
CA ASN A 241 -6.88 19.00 0.35
C ASN A 241 -8.22 18.27 0.58
N SER A 242 -9.00 18.65 1.60
CA SER A 242 -10.36 18.09 1.80
C SER A 242 -11.20 18.27 0.54
N GLY A 243 -11.77 17.17 0.04
CA GLY A 243 -12.57 17.16 -1.19
C GLY A 243 -11.74 17.30 -2.48
N ALA A 244 -10.41 17.20 -2.42
CA ALA A 244 -9.57 17.22 -3.62
C ALA A 244 -9.64 15.88 -4.36
N ILE A 245 -10.27 15.90 -5.55
CA ILE A 245 -10.58 14.69 -6.35
C ILE A 245 -9.42 14.15 -7.21
N ASN A 246 -8.29 14.83 -7.23
CA ASN A 246 -7.14 14.48 -8.06
C ASN A 246 -5.91 14.11 -7.22
N VAL A 247 -6.11 13.82 -5.94
CA VAL A 247 -5.05 13.50 -4.99
C VAL A 247 -5.41 12.19 -4.30
N ASN A 248 -4.42 11.31 -4.18
CA ASN A 248 -4.54 10.14 -3.31
C ASN A 248 -4.52 10.58 -1.85
N GLN A 249 -5.58 10.29 -1.12
CA GLN A 249 -5.74 10.52 0.31
C GLN A 249 -5.53 9.21 1.07
N VAL A 250 -4.43 8.53 0.76
CA VAL A 250 -3.97 7.35 1.50
C VAL A 250 -2.88 7.82 2.45
N HIS A 251 -3.17 7.76 3.75
CA HIS A 251 -2.33 8.32 4.80
C HIS A 251 -1.77 7.18 5.65
N GLY A 252 -0.52 7.32 6.11
CA GLY A 252 -0.02 6.40 7.15
C GLY A 252 -0.73 6.72 8.46
N ASP A 253 -1.15 5.70 9.20
CA ASP A 253 -1.76 5.89 10.53
C ASP A 253 -0.78 6.60 11.46
N TRP A 254 -1.23 7.55 12.28
CA TRP A 254 -0.38 8.45 13.06
C TRP A 254 0.21 7.79 14.30
N GLN A 255 0.96 6.71 14.09
CA GLN A 255 1.63 5.97 15.15
C GLN A 255 2.84 6.75 15.70
N ILE A 256 3.20 6.47 16.96
CA ILE A 256 4.34 7.08 17.68
C ILE A 256 5.69 6.84 16.94
N ASN A 257 5.74 5.96 15.94
CA ASN A 257 6.95 5.58 15.23
C ASN A 257 6.93 5.98 13.73
N ASN A 258 6.05 6.88 13.31
CA ASN A 258 5.80 7.10 11.88
C ASN A 258 6.87 7.83 11.05
N GLY A 259 8.01 8.16 11.65
CA GLY A 259 9.10 8.86 10.96
C GLY A 259 8.67 10.14 10.23
N SER A 260 9.51 10.60 9.31
CA SER A 260 9.20 11.76 8.45
C SER A 260 8.40 11.33 7.21
N SER A 261 7.15 10.91 7.38
CA SER A 261 6.24 10.70 6.25
C SER A 261 5.53 12.00 5.86
N SER A 262 5.57 12.37 4.58
CA SER A 262 4.87 13.55 4.06
C SER A 262 3.34 13.43 4.13
N SER A 263 2.80 12.23 4.36
CA SER A 263 1.37 12.00 4.55
C SER A 263 0.92 12.11 6.01
N VAL A 264 1.84 12.37 6.93
CA VAL A 264 1.58 12.57 8.37
C VAL A 264 1.78 14.05 8.70
N PRO A 265 0.82 14.72 9.35
CA PRO A 265 1.00 16.10 9.79
C PRO A 265 2.27 16.26 10.63
N ALA A 266 3.00 17.37 10.45
CA ALA A 266 4.32 17.56 11.06
C ALA A 266 4.32 17.39 12.59
N GLN A 267 3.21 17.73 13.27
CA GLN A 267 3.05 17.55 14.71
C GLN A 267 2.92 16.08 15.17
N PHE A 268 2.63 15.16 14.25
CA PHE A 268 2.52 13.72 14.50
C PHE A 268 3.67 12.92 13.88
N GLN A 269 4.61 13.59 13.19
CA GLN A 269 5.84 12.95 12.71
C GLN A 269 6.79 12.70 13.88
N THR A 270 7.52 11.59 13.83
CA THR A 270 8.51 11.25 14.87
C THR A 270 9.90 11.08 14.28
N THR A 271 10.93 11.03 15.13
CA THR A 271 12.33 10.84 14.70
C THR A 271 12.67 9.37 14.41
N GLN A 272 11.71 8.46 14.56
CA GLN A 272 11.92 7.03 14.31
C GLN A 272 11.89 6.72 12.80
N ALA A 273 12.32 5.53 12.40
CA ALA A 273 12.24 5.13 11.00
C ALA A 273 10.76 5.09 10.59
N ALA A 274 10.41 5.83 9.53
CA ALA A 274 9.03 5.86 9.05
C ALA A 274 8.55 4.45 8.70
N ASP A 275 7.28 4.17 9.02
CA ASP A 275 6.66 2.90 8.69
C ASP A 275 6.61 2.73 7.15
N GLY A 276 6.94 1.53 6.68
CA GLY A 276 6.90 1.17 5.27
C GLY A 276 8.19 1.30 4.47
N GLY A 277 8.11 0.81 3.24
CA GLY A 277 9.11 1.01 2.22
C GLY A 277 9.10 2.41 1.62
N PHE A 278 10.29 2.97 1.42
CA PHE A 278 10.51 4.23 0.72
C PHE A 278 10.86 4.00 -0.74
N THR A 279 10.38 4.89 -1.61
CA THR A 279 10.88 4.94 -2.99
C THR A 279 12.35 5.36 -2.99
N ASN A 280 13.20 4.60 -3.68
CA ASN A 280 14.60 4.95 -3.91
C ASN A 280 14.71 6.08 -4.96
N LYS A 281 14.22 7.29 -4.68
CA LYS A 281 14.18 8.42 -5.62
C LYS A 281 14.49 9.73 -4.92
N GLN A 282 15.38 10.52 -5.51
CA GLN A 282 15.65 11.91 -5.13
C GLN A 282 15.73 12.79 -6.38
N SER A 283 15.51 14.09 -6.20
CA SER A 283 15.75 15.08 -7.25
C SER A 283 17.08 15.77 -7.00
N LEU A 284 17.99 15.74 -7.97
CA LEU A 284 19.29 16.41 -7.91
C LEU A 284 19.43 17.36 -9.10
N LYS A 285 20.07 18.51 -8.88
CA LYS A 285 20.47 19.40 -9.98
C LYS A 285 21.52 18.72 -10.84
N ILE A 286 21.34 18.79 -12.15
CA ILE A 286 22.35 18.35 -13.11
C ILE A 286 23.55 19.29 -12.97
N THR A 287 24.72 18.70 -12.75
CA THR A 287 25.97 19.42 -12.47
C THR A 287 26.24 20.49 -13.53
N GLY A 288 26.47 21.73 -13.08
CA GLY A 288 26.71 22.88 -13.95
C GLY A 288 25.44 23.52 -14.55
N THR A 289 24.24 23.09 -14.13
CA THR A 289 22.97 23.62 -14.64
C THR A 289 22.00 23.99 -13.50
N THR A 290 20.89 24.63 -13.86
CA THR A 290 19.75 24.89 -12.95
C THR A 290 18.69 23.80 -13.03
N THR A 291 18.75 22.93 -14.04
CA THR A 291 17.79 21.84 -14.28
C THR A 291 18.00 20.72 -13.27
N SER A 292 16.91 20.11 -12.81
CA SER A 292 16.96 18.95 -11.92
C SER A 292 16.44 17.70 -12.61
N GLU A 293 17.00 16.55 -12.21
CA GLU A 293 16.63 15.22 -12.68
C GLU A 293 16.30 14.34 -11.48
N ASN A 294 15.41 13.36 -11.68
CA ASN A 294 15.17 12.33 -10.70
C ASN A 294 16.18 11.20 -10.87
N VAL A 295 16.85 10.81 -9.79
CA VAL A 295 17.86 9.74 -9.76
C VAL A 295 17.67 8.86 -8.51
N PRO A 296 18.28 7.67 -8.45
CA PRO A 296 18.24 6.85 -7.24
C PRO A 296 18.88 7.57 -6.03
N ILE A 297 18.37 7.30 -4.83
CA ILE A 297 19.00 7.75 -3.57
C ILE A 297 20.25 6.91 -3.29
N TRP A 298 20.08 5.60 -3.37
CA TRP A 298 21.06 4.58 -3.03
C TRP A 298 21.32 3.68 -4.23
N VAL A 299 22.56 3.22 -4.35
CA VAL A 299 22.99 2.24 -5.36
C VAL A 299 23.93 1.23 -4.71
N ILE A 300 23.89 -0.03 -5.13
CA ILE A 300 24.91 -1.03 -4.80
C ILE A 300 25.95 -1.02 -5.94
N PRO A 301 27.17 -0.50 -5.75
CA PRO A 301 28.11 -0.25 -6.86
C PRO A 301 28.53 -1.51 -7.63
N SER A 302 28.46 -2.70 -7.03
CA SER A 302 28.71 -3.96 -7.73
C SER A 302 27.66 -4.25 -8.81
N GLY A 303 26.46 -3.66 -8.69
CA GLY A 303 25.31 -3.89 -9.55
C GLY A 303 24.54 -5.17 -9.23
N SER A 304 24.77 -5.78 -8.07
CA SER A 304 24.10 -7.01 -7.65
C SER A 304 22.86 -6.70 -6.83
N TYR A 305 21.69 -6.72 -7.47
CA TYR A 305 20.40 -6.51 -6.83
C TYR A 305 19.55 -7.79 -6.89
N THR A 306 18.93 -8.16 -5.77
CA THR A 306 17.87 -9.17 -5.75
C THR A 306 16.54 -8.45 -5.92
N ASN A 307 15.83 -8.72 -7.02
CA ASN A 307 14.53 -8.09 -7.35
C ASN A 307 14.58 -6.54 -7.37
N SER A 308 15.73 -5.95 -7.72
CA SER A 308 15.98 -4.49 -7.64
C SER A 308 15.71 -3.87 -6.26
N ALA A 309 15.69 -4.70 -5.21
CA ALA A 309 15.50 -4.22 -3.86
C ALA A 309 16.84 -3.74 -3.28
N ILE A 310 16.78 -2.58 -2.61
CA ILE A 310 17.78 -2.14 -1.64
C ILE A 310 17.13 -2.28 -0.27
N LEU A 311 17.71 -3.11 0.58
CA LEU A 311 17.21 -3.39 1.92
C LEU A 311 17.73 -2.35 2.90
N LEU A 312 17.04 -2.16 4.03
CA LEU A 312 17.46 -1.22 5.07
C LEU A 312 18.92 -1.47 5.49
N LYS A 313 19.29 -2.72 5.72
CA LYS A 313 20.66 -3.14 6.08
C LYS A 313 21.72 -2.69 5.07
N ASP A 314 21.37 -2.54 3.80
CA ASP A 314 22.32 -2.14 2.75
C ASP A 314 22.66 -0.65 2.88
N THR A 315 21.77 0.15 3.49
CA THR A 315 21.94 1.61 3.66
C THR A 315 22.58 2.01 4.99
N LEU A 316 22.75 1.07 5.92
CA LEU A 316 23.39 1.31 7.21
C LEU A 316 24.91 1.47 7.05
N SER A 317 25.58 1.95 8.11
CA SER A 317 27.05 2.06 8.11
C SER A 317 27.70 0.69 7.89
N GLY A 318 28.58 0.59 6.89
CA GLY A 318 29.17 -0.69 6.46
C GLY A 318 28.29 -1.54 5.51
N GLY A 319 27.08 -1.07 5.19
CA GLY A 319 26.20 -1.68 4.20
C GLY A 319 26.71 -1.56 2.76
N ALA A 320 26.13 -2.35 1.86
CA ALA A 320 26.57 -2.44 0.46
C ALA A 320 26.15 -1.25 -0.41
N ALA A 321 25.12 -0.50 0.00
CA ALA A 321 24.58 0.62 -0.76
C ALA A 321 25.30 1.94 -0.44
N VAL A 322 25.52 2.74 -1.47
CA VAL A 322 26.19 4.03 -1.39
C VAL A 322 25.25 5.10 -1.91
N LYS A 323 25.15 6.22 -1.18
CA LYS A 323 24.26 7.34 -1.55
C LYS A 323 24.78 8.05 -2.80
N VAL A 324 23.90 8.39 -3.73
CA VAL A 324 24.18 9.26 -4.88
C VAL A 324 24.18 10.72 -4.40
N LYS A 325 25.23 11.47 -4.75
CA LYS A 325 25.42 12.88 -4.36
C LYS A 325 25.32 13.88 -5.51
N ALA A 326 25.59 13.45 -6.74
CA ALA A 326 25.50 14.31 -7.91
C ALA A 326 25.18 13.49 -9.17
N VAL A 327 24.62 14.17 -10.17
CA VAL A 327 24.39 13.65 -11.52
C VAL A 327 24.96 14.64 -12.54
N ALA A 328 25.68 14.13 -13.53
CA ALA A 328 26.22 14.91 -14.64
C ALA A 328 25.22 14.96 -15.81
N ALA A 329 25.43 15.89 -16.76
CA ALA A 329 24.54 16.07 -17.91
C ALA A 329 24.44 14.85 -18.85
N ASN A 330 25.39 13.92 -18.76
CA ASN A 330 25.38 12.64 -19.48
C ASN A 330 24.90 11.47 -18.60
N GLY A 331 24.27 11.75 -17.45
CA GLY A 331 23.75 10.74 -16.52
C GLY A 331 24.78 10.08 -15.61
N VAL A 332 26.07 10.45 -15.65
CA VAL A 332 27.07 9.89 -14.72
C VAL A 332 26.68 10.24 -13.29
N LEU A 333 26.54 9.22 -12.44
CA LEU A 333 26.26 9.38 -11.02
C LEU A 333 27.55 9.44 -10.22
N THR A 334 27.69 10.43 -9.34
CA THR A 334 28.77 10.50 -8.35
C THR A 334 28.26 10.02 -6.99
N LEU A 335 28.98 9.07 -6.39
CA LEU A 335 28.59 8.40 -5.16
C LEU A 335 29.28 9.03 -3.94
N ALA A 336 28.71 8.80 -2.76
CA ALA A 336 29.16 9.40 -1.50
C ALA A 336 30.61 9.05 -1.12
N ASN A 337 31.11 7.91 -1.59
CA ASN A 337 32.48 7.43 -1.41
C ASN A 337 33.46 7.88 -2.52
N GLY A 338 33.02 8.74 -3.44
CA GLY A 338 33.83 9.24 -4.55
C GLY A 338 33.84 8.36 -5.81
N ALA A 339 33.25 7.16 -5.76
CA ALA A 339 33.10 6.34 -6.96
C ALA A 339 32.06 6.94 -7.94
N THR A 340 32.12 6.51 -9.20
CA THR A 340 31.18 6.94 -10.25
C THR A 340 30.52 5.76 -10.93
N ILE A 341 29.25 5.93 -11.30
CA ILE A 341 28.54 5.03 -12.22
C ILE A 341 28.36 5.79 -13.53
N ASP A 342 29.03 5.32 -14.58
CA ASP A 342 28.81 5.83 -15.93
C ASP A 342 27.85 4.90 -16.69
N PRO A 343 26.60 5.31 -16.91
CA PRO A 343 25.65 4.48 -17.63
C PRO A 343 25.97 4.37 -19.13
N ASN A 344 26.87 5.21 -19.66
CA ASN A 344 27.20 5.25 -21.09
C ASN A 344 28.16 4.13 -21.49
N VAL A 345 28.91 3.58 -20.53
CA VAL A 345 29.85 2.47 -20.77
C VAL A 345 29.09 1.16 -20.93
N GLY A 346 29.00 0.68 -22.17
CA GLY A 346 28.30 -0.55 -22.51
C GLY A 346 26.78 -0.41 -22.38
N THR A 347 26.12 -1.50 -22.02
CA THR A 347 24.65 -1.61 -21.92
C THR A 347 24.17 -2.01 -20.52
N ALA A 348 25.08 -2.10 -19.55
CA ALA A 348 24.79 -2.69 -18.25
C ALA A 348 23.70 -1.95 -17.44
N TYR A 349 23.60 -0.63 -17.61
CA TYR A 349 22.61 0.23 -16.95
C TYR A 349 21.51 0.73 -17.89
N LYS A 350 21.48 0.27 -19.15
CA LYS A 350 20.55 0.79 -20.16
C LYS A 350 19.35 -0.14 -20.30
N GLN A 351 18.21 0.43 -20.69
CA GLN A 351 17.16 -0.36 -21.32
C GLN A 351 17.64 -0.79 -22.71
N VAL A 352 17.56 -2.08 -23.00
CA VAL A 352 17.99 -2.69 -24.27
C VAL A 352 16.83 -3.51 -24.82
N GLY A 353 16.26 -3.06 -25.95
CA GLY A 353 15.06 -3.68 -26.51
C GLY A 353 13.91 -3.65 -25.51
N THR A 354 13.34 -4.81 -25.19
CA THR A 354 12.23 -4.96 -24.25
C THR A 354 12.66 -5.24 -22.80
N GLY A 355 13.95 -5.18 -22.49
CA GLY A 355 14.48 -5.52 -21.16
C GLY A 355 15.49 -4.51 -20.62
N ASP A 356 15.90 -4.73 -19.38
CA ASP A 356 16.86 -3.86 -18.68
C ASP A 356 18.20 -4.55 -18.49
N GLY A 357 19.27 -3.76 -18.57
CA GLY A 357 20.63 -4.22 -18.34
C GLY A 357 20.83 -4.86 -16.95
N PRO A 358 21.83 -5.75 -16.81
CA PRO A 358 22.05 -6.52 -15.58
C PRO A 358 22.45 -5.68 -14.35
N LYS A 359 22.87 -4.43 -14.54
CA LYS A 359 23.24 -3.51 -13.46
C LYS A 359 22.23 -2.38 -13.23
N CYS A 360 21.12 -2.35 -13.99
CA CYS A 360 20.00 -1.46 -13.70
C CYS A 360 19.60 -1.60 -12.22
N ILE A 361 19.35 -0.48 -11.56
CA ILE A 361 19.36 -0.32 -10.10
C ILE A 361 18.01 -0.74 -9.52
#